data_AF-A0A3D5UCJ7-F1
#
_entry.id   AF-A0A3D5UCJ7-F1
#
_cell.length_a   1.000
_cell.length_b   1.000
_cell.length_c   1.000
_cell.angle_alpha   90.00
_cell.angle_beta   90.00
_cell.angle_gamma   90.00
#
_symmetry.space_group_name_H-M   'P 1'
#
loop_
_entity.id
_entity.type
_entity.pdbx_description
1 polymer ?
#
loop_
_entity_poly.entity_id
_entity_poly.type
_entity_poly.pdbx_seq_one_letter_code
_entity_poly.pdbx_strand_id
1 'polypeptide(L)'
;GYSFDVPRSRELFGAEMAERERNIQELETKIAASGDAEALAELEYLKGEYSFITGHPAYVEAEAATGDKAWRKIMLKWRDIAQRSYQYRLIATDTKSAFRISDIYQDETGNEWFYPVSQWFDTSKTLTLIATILLLILVVYAIVITRRKEVYIRPIAGLQELDNAIGRATEMGRPVMFVPGWGTLGDVCTIASLMILAQVAKKTAEYDIRLINPHCDYMVLPLAQEIVSTSYSEMGRPDSFNQNDIFFVSYDQFPFCAGVNGITVRERVATIFYMGFFNAEALLLTETGNQTGAIQIAATDAVTQIPFFITTCDYTLIGEEFYAASAYLSRNHDMVSMLKAQDYFELFIILGIVVGTLLSTLSISGFIHMFPLE
;
A
#
# COMPACT_ATOMS: atom_id res chain seq x y z
N GLY A 1 -4.69 32.98 -27.73
CA GLY A 1 -5.94 33.20 -26.98
C GLY A 1 -5.62 34.14 -25.84
N TYR A 2 -6.57 34.97 -25.43
CA TYR A 2 -6.39 35.88 -24.29
C TYR A 2 -6.72 35.16 -22.97
N SER A 3 -6.04 35.56 -21.91
CA SER A 3 -6.27 35.07 -20.55
C SER A 3 -5.93 36.18 -19.57
N PHE A 4 -6.47 36.14 -18.36
CA PHE A 4 -6.01 36.98 -17.28
C PHE A 4 -5.96 36.19 -15.98
N ASP A 5 -4.98 36.50 -15.15
CA ASP A 5 -4.79 35.82 -13.89
C ASP A 5 -5.74 36.37 -12.82
N VAL A 6 -6.05 35.51 -11.84
CA VAL A 6 -6.84 35.92 -10.68
C VAL A 6 -5.94 36.71 -9.72
N PRO A 7 -6.15 38.02 -9.57
CA PRO A 7 -5.26 38.90 -8.82
C PRO A 7 -5.42 38.72 -7.31
N ARG A 8 -4.39 39.09 -6.55
CA ARG A 8 -4.35 38.92 -5.09
C ARG A 8 -5.31 39.84 -4.33
N SER A 9 -5.59 41.04 -4.85
CA SER A 9 -6.55 41.99 -4.31
C SER A 9 -7.17 42.83 -5.42
N ARG A 10 -8.33 43.44 -5.12
CA ARG A 10 -9.00 44.37 -6.04
C ARG A 10 -8.11 45.57 -6.39
N GLU A 11 -7.35 46.07 -5.42
CA GLU A 11 -6.48 47.25 -5.59
C GLU A 11 -5.33 46.95 -6.55
N LEU A 12 -4.65 45.82 -6.38
CA LEU A 12 -3.56 45.40 -7.27
C LEU A 12 -4.07 45.19 -8.69
N PHE A 13 -5.24 44.56 -8.84
CA PHE A 13 -5.85 44.39 -10.15
C PHE A 13 -6.22 45.71 -10.82
N GLY A 14 -6.74 46.67 -10.04
CA GLY A 14 -7.02 48.01 -10.54
C GLY A 14 -5.76 48.72 -11.01
N ALA A 15 -4.64 48.56 -10.29
CA ALA A 15 -3.34 49.09 -10.68
C ALA A 15 -2.82 48.45 -11.97
N GLU A 16 -2.94 47.13 -12.12
CA GLU A 16 -2.58 46.39 -13.34
C GLU A 16 -3.42 46.86 -14.55
N MET A 17 -4.73 47.06 -14.36
CA MET A 17 -5.61 47.56 -15.42
C MET A 17 -5.27 49.00 -15.83
N ALA A 18 -4.94 49.88 -14.87
CA ALA A 18 -4.51 51.24 -15.14
C ALA A 18 -3.12 51.31 -15.81
N GLU A 19 -2.23 50.36 -15.51
CA GLU A 19 -0.95 50.22 -16.22
C GLU A 19 -1.15 49.77 -17.66
N ARG A 20 -2.02 48.79 -17.90
CA ARG A 20 -2.39 48.34 -19.25
C ARG A 20 -2.97 49.48 -20.09
N GLU A 21 -3.86 50.29 -19.52
CA GLU A 21 -4.41 51.47 -20.19
C GLU A 21 -3.34 52.51 -20.56
N ARG A 22 -2.39 52.78 -19.66
CA ARG A 22 -1.25 53.68 -19.94
C ARG A 22 -0.36 53.14 -21.05
N ASN A 23 -0.04 51.84 -21.04
CA ASN A 23 0.78 51.20 -22.07
C ASN A 23 0.12 51.29 -23.45
N ILE A 24 -1.21 51.12 -23.52
CA ILE A 24 -1.99 51.32 -24.76
C ILE A 24 -1.83 52.76 -25.27
N GLN A 25 -1.99 53.77 -24.40
CA GLN A 25 -1.86 55.20 -24.77
C GLN A 25 -0.42 55.56 -25.20
N GLU A 26 0.60 55.03 -24.54
CA GLU A 26 2.00 55.22 -24.91
C GLU A 26 2.34 54.60 -26.28
N LEU A 27 1.79 53.43 -26.58
CA LEU A 27 1.98 52.79 -27.88
C LEU A 27 1.21 53.50 -28.99
N GLU A 28 -0.01 53.98 -28.73
CA GLU A 28 -0.76 54.81 -29.68
C GLU A 28 -0.01 56.10 -30.06
N THR A 29 0.60 56.76 -29.07
CA THR A 29 1.40 57.97 -29.31
C THR A 29 2.72 57.68 -30.03
N LYS A 30 3.39 56.55 -29.73
CA LYS A 30 4.60 56.12 -30.46
C LYS A 30 4.31 55.75 -31.92
N ILE A 31 3.23 55.02 -32.18
CA ILE A 31 2.82 54.62 -33.55
C ILE A 31 2.48 55.84 -34.39
N ALA A 32 1.83 56.86 -33.80
CA ALA A 32 1.56 58.13 -34.47
C ALA A 32 2.85 58.90 -34.86
N ALA A 33 4.00 58.59 -34.22
CA ALA A 33 5.28 59.24 -34.44
C ALA A 33 6.25 58.47 -35.36
N SER A 34 6.23 57.13 -35.37
CA SER A 34 7.26 56.32 -36.07
C SER A 34 6.73 55.31 -37.11
N GLY A 35 5.44 54.97 -37.12
CA GLY A 35 4.84 54.04 -38.11
C GLY A 35 5.38 52.61 -38.06
N ASP A 36 5.91 52.18 -36.92
CA ASP A 36 6.53 50.86 -36.74
C ASP A 36 5.48 49.72 -36.74
N ALA A 37 5.70 48.70 -37.58
CA ALA A 37 4.80 47.56 -37.73
C ALA A 37 4.81 46.62 -36.52
N GLU A 38 5.92 46.55 -35.77
CA GLU A 38 6.03 45.73 -34.57
C GLU A 38 5.21 46.34 -33.42
N ALA A 39 5.29 47.67 -33.26
CA ALA A 39 4.48 48.41 -32.30
C ALA A 39 2.96 48.32 -32.60
N LEU A 40 2.57 48.27 -33.87
CA LEU A 40 1.17 48.10 -34.28
C LEU A 40 0.61 46.74 -33.83
N ALA A 41 1.37 45.66 -34.03
CA ALA A 41 0.96 44.32 -33.61
C ALA A 41 0.86 44.20 -32.08
N GLU A 42 1.79 44.82 -31.35
CA GLU A 42 1.75 44.90 -29.88
C GLU A 42 0.52 45.68 -29.38
N LEU A 43 0.19 46.80 -30.03
CA LEU A 43 -1.00 47.59 -29.70
C LEU A 43 -2.30 46.80 -29.92
N GLU A 44 -2.43 46.11 -31.06
CA GLU A 44 -3.59 45.27 -31.36
C GLU A 44 -3.74 44.13 -30.33
N TYR A 45 -2.63 43.52 -29.93
CA TYR A 45 -2.63 42.49 -28.89
C TYR A 45 -3.11 43.05 -27.53
N LEU A 46 -2.55 44.17 -27.06
CA LEU A 46 -2.92 44.77 -25.78
C LEU A 46 -4.36 45.27 -25.75
N LYS A 47 -4.85 45.86 -26.84
CA LYS A 47 -6.27 46.22 -26.99
C LYS A 47 -7.17 45.00 -26.96
N GLY A 48 -6.77 43.93 -27.64
CA GLY A 48 -7.47 42.66 -27.61
C GLY A 48 -7.55 42.07 -26.19
N GLU A 49 -6.44 42.07 -25.46
CA GLU A 49 -6.38 41.58 -24.09
C GLU A 49 -7.22 42.44 -23.13
N TYR A 50 -7.14 43.78 -23.23
CA TYR A 50 -7.93 44.69 -22.40
C TYR A 50 -9.43 44.55 -22.67
N SER A 51 -9.83 44.46 -23.94
CA SER A 51 -11.23 44.23 -24.32
C SER A 51 -11.75 42.86 -23.87
N PHE A 52 -10.90 41.83 -23.90
CA PHE A 52 -11.23 40.52 -23.38
C PHE A 52 -11.46 40.55 -21.87
N ILE A 53 -10.57 41.18 -21.10
CA ILE A 53 -10.69 41.28 -19.64
C ILE A 53 -11.95 42.04 -19.26
N THR A 54 -12.13 43.23 -19.82
CA THR A 54 -13.27 44.10 -19.49
C THR A 54 -14.62 43.53 -19.94
N GLY A 55 -14.62 42.76 -21.04
CA GLY A 55 -15.80 42.05 -21.54
C GLY A 55 -16.08 40.70 -20.84
N HIS A 56 -15.14 40.17 -20.06
CA HIS A 56 -15.32 38.86 -19.43
C HIS A 56 -16.35 38.94 -18.28
N PRO A 57 -17.31 38.00 -18.17
CA PRO A 57 -18.33 38.02 -17.11
C PRO A 57 -17.76 38.12 -15.69
N ALA A 58 -16.61 37.49 -15.45
CA ALA A 58 -15.91 37.58 -14.16
C ALA A 58 -15.49 39.02 -13.79
N TYR A 59 -15.07 39.84 -14.76
CA TYR A 59 -14.69 41.23 -14.53
C TYR A 59 -15.92 42.09 -14.23
N VAL A 60 -16.97 41.95 -15.06
CA VAL A 60 -18.22 42.68 -14.93
C VAL A 60 -18.92 42.39 -13.59
N GLU A 61 -19.01 41.12 -13.19
CA GLU A 61 -19.57 40.74 -11.87
C GLU A 61 -18.71 41.27 -10.72
N ALA A 62 -17.39 41.28 -10.88
CA ALA A 62 -16.48 41.72 -9.84
C ALA A 62 -16.51 43.25 -9.65
N GLU A 63 -16.75 44.06 -10.69
CA GLU A 63 -16.91 45.51 -10.55
C GLU A 63 -18.09 45.89 -9.63
N ALA A 64 -19.18 45.12 -9.68
CA ALA A 64 -20.36 45.32 -8.84
C ALA A 64 -20.16 44.91 -7.37
N ALA A 65 -19.00 44.37 -6.98
CA ALA A 65 -18.75 43.89 -5.63
C ALA A 65 -18.58 45.04 -4.61
N THR A 66 -19.31 44.97 -3.49
CA THR A 66 -19.31 45.99 -2.42
C THR A 66 -18.15 45.85 -1.40
N GLY A 67 -17.06 45.18 -1.77
CA GLY A 67 -15.84 45.05 -0.96
C GLY A 67 -14.85 44.00 -1.49
N ASP A 68 -13.60 44.05 -1.02
CA ASP A 68 -12.50 43.19 -1.50
C ASP A 68 -12.76 41.70 -1.25
N LYS A 69 -13.37 41.33 -0.12
CA LYS A 69 -13.75 39.93 0.17
C LYS A 69 -14.79 39.39 -0.81
N ALA A 70 -15.79 40.21 -1.15
CA ALA A 70 -16.83 39.83 -2.12
C ALA A 70 -16.24 39.71 -3.53
N TRP A 71 -15.39 40.67 -3.92
CA TRP A 71 -14.65 40.66 -5.17
C TRP A 71 -13.80 39.39 -5.33
N ARG A 72 -13.02 39.03 -4.29
CA ARG A 72 -12.19 37.79 -4.31
C ARG A 72 -13.03 36.54 -4.45
N LYS A 73 -14.18 36.46 -3.77
CA LYS A 73 -15.08 35.30 -3.87
C LYS A 73 -15.60 35.11 -5.30
N ILE A 74 -15.93 36.20 -5.99
CA ILE A 74 -16.37 36.18 -7.40
C ILE A 74 -15.23 35.71 -8.30
N MET A 75 -14.03 36.31 -8.18
CA MET A 75 -12.88 35.92 -8.98
C MET A 75 -12.46 34.46 -8.76
N LEU A 76 -12.46 33.99 -7.51
CA LEU A 76 -12.15 32.59 -7.20
C LEU A 76 -13.21 31.61 -7.75
N LYS A 77 -14.49 31.98 -7.75
CA LYS A 77 -15.56 31.18 -8.35
C LYS A 77 -15.32 31.00 -9.86
N TRP A 78 -15.05 32.08 -10.57
CA TRP A 78 -14.79 32.04 -12.01
C TRP A 78 -13.49 31.30 -12.34
N ARG A 79 -12.45 31.44 -11.51
CA ARG A 79 -11.23 30.65 -11.62
C ARG A 79 -11.50 29.15 -11.49
N ASP A 80 -12.28 28.76 -10.48
CA ASP A 80 -12.60 27.35 -10.24
C ASP A 80 -13.40 26.77 -11.41
N ILE A 81 -14.36 27.53 -11.96
CA ILE A 81 -15.08 27.15 -13.19
C ILE A 81 -14.11 27.00 -14.35
N ALA A 82 -13.25 27.98 -14.61
CA ALA A 82 -12.32 27.94 -15.74
C ALA A 82 -11.31 26.79 -15.63
N GLN A 83 -10.76 26.53 -14.44
CA GLN A 83 -9.76 25.47 -14.21
C GLN A 83 -10.35 24.06 -14.30
N ARG A 84 -11.64 23.92 -14.01
CA ARG A 84 -12.33 22.63 -13.95
C ARG A 84 -13.28 22.41 -15.12
N SER A 85 -13.40 23.36 -16.05
CA SER A 85 -14.23 23.15 -17.24
C SER A 85 -13.43 22.44 -18.32
N TYR A 86 -14.02 21.42 -18.92
CA TYR A 86 -13.38 20.61 -19.95
C TYR A 86 -14.26 20.55 -21.20
N GLN A 87 -13.62 20.38 -22.35
CA GLN A 87 -14.25 20.02 -23.61
C GLN A 87 -13.71 18.66 -24.05
N TYR A 88 -14.58 17.82 -24.60
CA TYR A 88 -14.17 16.50 -25.07
C TYR A 88 -14.07 16.50 -26.60
N ARG A 89 -12.99 15.89 -27.11
CA ARG A 89 -12.82 15.55 -28.53
C ARG A 89 -12.30 14.14 -28.62
N LEU A 90 -12.75 13.41 -29.62
CA LEU A 90 -12.35 12.04 -29.87
C LEU A 90 -11.24 12.05 -30.94
N ILE A 91 -10.08 11.52 -30.58
CA ILE A 91 -8.96 11.36 -31.51
C ILE A 91 -8.86 9.88 -31.85
N ALA A 92 -9.16 9.55 -33.09
CA ALA A 92 -9.00 8.20 -33.60
C ALA A 92 -7.75 8.14 -34.50
N THR A 93 -6.95 7.10 -34.34
CA THR A 93 -5.86 6.78 -35.27
C THR A 93 -6.18 5.52 -36.05
N ASP A 94 -5.84 5.51 -37.33
CA ASP A 94 -5.99 4.36 -38.21
C ASP A 94 -4.83 3.35 -38.11
N THR A 95 -4.00 3.45 -37.06
CA THR A 95 -2.74 2.70 -36.85
C THR A 95 -1.66 2.93 -37.92
N LYS A 96 -1.89 3.83 -38.89
CA LYS A 96 -0.97 4.15 -40.00
C LYS A 96 -0.56 5.63 -40.01
N SER A 97 -0.50 6.23 -38.82
CA SER A 97 -0.03 7.60 -38.57
C SER A 97 -0.99 8.72 -38.98
N ALA A 98 -2.23 8.43 -39.40
CA ALA A 98 -3.24 9.45 -39.58
C ALA A 98 -4.05 9.63 -38.28
N PHE A 99 -4.26 10.89 -37.88
CA PHE A 99 -5.17 11.25 -36.79
C PHE A 99 -6.44 11.86 -37.38
N ARG A 100 -7.59 11.32 -36.98
CA ARG A 100 -8.89 11.95 -37.20
C ARG A 100 -9.38 12.52 -35.88
N ILE A 101 -9.49 13.83 -35.82
CA ILE A 101 -10.02 14.55 -34.66
C ILE A 101 -11.51 14.82 -34.92
N SER A 102 -12.37 14.46 -33.97
CA SER A 102 -13.80 14.79 -34.04
C SER A 102 -14.06 16.27 -33.76
N ASP A 103 -15.26 16.73 -34.10
CA ASP A 103 -15.80 17.98 -33.56
C ASP A 103 -15.90 17.92 -32.03
N ILE A 104 -16.06 19.09 -31.40
CA ILE A 104 -16.29 19.19 -29.94
C ILE A 104 -17.56 18.42 -29.60
N TYR A 105 -17.48 17.56 -28.59
CA TYR A 105 -18.64 16.84 -28.09
C TYR A 105 -19.68 17.83 -27.55
N GLN A 106 -20.91 17.70 -28.05
CA GLN A 106 -22.08 18.42 -27.57
C GLN A 106 -23.04 17.41 -26.94
N ASP A 107 -23.57 17.75 -25.77
CA ASP A 107 -24.64 16.96 -25.17
C ASP A 107 -25.99 17.15 -25.89
N GLU A 108 -27.02 16.41 -25.49
CA GLU A 108 -28.37 16.49 -26.08
C GLU A 108 -29.01 17.89 -25.95
N THR A 109 -28.49 18.74 -25.06
CA THR A 109 -28.93 20.12 -24.84
C THR A 109 -28.03 21.16 -25.53
N GLY A 110 -26.99 20.73 -26.26
CA GLY A 110 -26.05 21.58 -26.98
C GLY A 110 -24.94 22.20 -26.13
N ASN A 111 -24.68 21.70 -24.92
CA ASN A 111 -23.57 22.18 -24.10
C ASN A 111 -22.23 21.62 -24.60
N GLU A 112 -21.24 22.49 -24.75
CA GLU A 112 -19.86 22.14 -25.16
C GLU A 112 -18.87 22.09 -23.99
N TRP A 113 -19.21 22.74 -22.88
CA TRP A 113 -18.36 22.87 -21.70
C TRP A 113 -18.95 22.09 -20.53
N PHE A 114 -18.14 21.21 -19.95
CA PHE A 114 -18.55 20.35 -18.86
C PHE A 114 -17.77 20.71 -17.59
N TYR A 115 -18.50 20.85 -16.48
CA TYR A 115 -17.92 21.14 -15.17
C TYR A 115 -18.18 19.97 -14.21
N PRO A 116 -17.13 19.39 -13.59
CA PRO A 116 -17.24 18.24 -12.72
C PRO A 116 -17.92 18.66 -11.41
N VAL A 117 -19.06 18.04 -11.14
CA VAL A 117 -19.77 18.18 -9.87
C VAL A 117 -19.15 17.22 -8.85
N SER A 118 -18.88 17.70 -7.64
CA SER A 118 -18.32 16.84 -6.60
C SER A 118 -19.28 15.70 -6.27
N GLN A 119 -18.83 14.47 -6.54
CA GLN A 119 -19.55 13.27 -6.19
C GLN A 119 -19.20 12.88 -4.74
N TRP A 120 -20.10 13.19 -3.80
CA TRP A 120 -19.91 12.89 -2.37
C TRP A 120 -19.95 11.39 -2.05
N PHE A 121 -20.63 10.61 -2.90
CA PHE A 121 -20.74 9.16 -2.75
C PHE A 121 -20.51 8.47 -4.08
N ASP A 122 -19.49 7.63 -4.13
CA ASP A 122 -19.18 6.80 -5.28
C ASP A 122 -20.11 5.58 -5.31
N THR A 123 -21.17 5.65 -6.12
CA THR A 123 -22.15 4.57 -6.26
C THR A 123 -21.53 3.27 -6.77
N SER A 124 -20.39 3.33 -7.48
CA SER A 124 -19.65 2.14 -7.93
C SER A 124 -19.06 1.34 -6.77
N LYS A 125 -18.80 1.98 -5.62
CA LYS A 125 -18.17 1.38 -4.44
C LYS A 125 -19.16 1.00 -3.34
N THR A 126 -20.46 1.01 -3.64
CA THR A 126 -21.52 0.65 -2.68
C THR A 126 -21.32 -0.76 -2.13
N LEU A 127 -20.96 -1.72 -2.99
CA LEU A 127 -20.71 -3.09 -2.57
C LEU A 127 -19.48 -3.21 -1.67
N THR A 128 -18.41 -2.47 -1.98
CA THR A 128 -17.21 -2.37 -1.14
C THR A 128 -17.55 -1.85 0.25
N LEU A 129 -18.39 -0.82 0.34
CA LEU A 129 -18.86 -0.29 1.63
C LEU A 129 -19.64 -1.34 2.44
N ILE A 130 -20.55 -2.08 1.79
CA ILE A 130 -21.31 -3.16 2.44
C ILE A 130 -20.37 -4.24 2.95
N ALA A 131 -19.38 -4.65 2.14
CA ALA A 131 -18.37 -5.64 2.53
C ALA A 131 -17.51 -5.16 3.70
N THR A 132 -17.12 -3.88 3.73
CA THR A 132 -16.38 -3.29 4.85
C THR A 132 -17.22 -3.25 6.13
N ILE A 133 -18.49 -2.88 6.05
CA ILE A 133 -19.40 -2.89 7.21
C ILE A 133 -19.59 -4.32 7.71
N LEU A 134 -19.76 -5.29 6.80
CA LEU A 134 -19.84 -6.71 7.16
C LEU A 134 -18.58 -7.17 7.90
N LEU A 135 -17.39 -6.84 7.39
CA LEU A 135 -16.12 -7.16 8.04
C LEU A 135 -16.02 -6.53 9.43
N LEU A 136 -16.41 -5.27 9.61
CA LEU A 136 -16.45 -4.61 10.92
C LEU A 136 -17.38 -5.34 11.91
N ILE A 137 -18.57 -5.74 11.46
CA ILE A 137 -19.51 -6.51 12.27
C ILE A 137 -18.90 -7.87 12.65
N LEU A 138 -18.24 -8.56 11.71
CA LEU A 138 -17.59 -9.84 11.96
C LEU A 138 -16.42 -9.73 12.93
N VAL A 139 -15.63 -8.65 12.85
CA VAL A 139 -14.55 -8.36 13.81
C VAL A 139 -15.11 -8.16 15.21
N VAL A 140 -16.13 -7.30 15.36
CA VAL A 140 -16.76 -7.08 16.68
C VAL A 140 -17.38 -8.37 17.22
N TYR A 141 -18.05 -9.14 16.36
CA TYR A 141 -18.59 -10.45 16.71
C TYR A 141 -17.49 -11.42 17.18
N ALA A 142 -16.39 -11.51 16.43
CA ALA A 142 -15.25 -12.36 16.74
C ALA A 142 -14.60 -12.00 18.08
N ILE A 143 -14.42 -10.71 18.37
CA ILE A 143 -13.89 -10.22 19.66
C ILE A 143 -14.81 -10.64 20.82
N VAL A 144 -16.13 -10.51 20.65
CA VAL A 144 -17.09 -10.87 21.71
C VAL A 144 -17.10 -12.37 21.97
N ILE A 145 -17.01 -13.20 20.93
CA ILE A 145 -17.04 -14.67 21.09
C ILE A 145 -15.72 -15.22 21.65
N THR A 146 -14.55 -14.75 21.17
CA THR A 146 -13.24 -15.24 21.63
C THR A 146 -12.94 -14.87 23.08
N ARG A 147 -13.53 -13.78 23.59
CA ARG A 147 -13.43 -13.39 25.01
C ARG A 147 -14.35 -14.21 25.92
N ARG A 148 -15.41 -14.81 25.39
CA ARG A 148 -16.39 -15.59 26.17
C ARG A 148 -16.13 -17.08 26.14
N LYS A 149 -15.54 -17.58 25.05
CA LYS A 149 -15.30 -19.01 24.84
C LYS A 149 -14.00 -19.18 24.08
N GLU A 150 -13.32 -20.30 24.36
CA GLU A 150 -12.25 -20.77 23.49
C GLU A 150 -12.84 -21.16 22.14
N VAL A 151 -12.33 -20.55 21.07
CA VAL A 151 -12.77 -20.82 19.72
C VAL A 151 -11.80 -21.81 19.09
N TYR A 152 -12.33 -22.79 18.36
CA TYR A 152 -11.52 -23.77 17.66
C TYR A 152 -10.66 -23.11 16.58
N ILE A 153 -9.35 -23.36 16.62
CA ILE A 153 -8.40 -23.02 15.56
C ILE A 153 -7.91 -24.33 14.95
N ARG A 154 -7.90 -24.40 13.61
CA ARG A 154 -7.37 -25.57 12.90
C ARG A 154 -5.89 -25.76 13.29
N PRO A 155 -5.46 -26.97 13.69
CA PRO A 155 -4.06 -27.23 13.96
C PRO A 155 -3.24 -27.13 12.68
N ILE A 156 -2.09 -26.46 12.77
CA ILE A 156 -1.12 -26.34 11.68
C ILE A 156 0.08 -27.22 12.02
N ALA A 157 0.39 -28.18 11.14
CA ALA A 157 1.40 -29.21 11.40
C ALA A 157 2.77 -28.62 11.76
N GLY A 158 3.22 -27.60 11.02
CA GLY A 158 4.51 -26.93 11.31
C GLY A 158 4.57 -26.24 12.67
N LEU A 159 3.44 -25.82 13.24
CA LEU A 159 3.42 -25.21 14.58
C LEU A 159 3.31 -26.24 15.69
N GLN A 160 2.69 -27.40 15.42
CA GLN A 160 2.65 -28.50 16.38
C GLN A 160 4.03 -29.12 16.60
N GLU A 161 4.85 -29.11 15.55
CA GLU A 161 6.19 -29.68 15.58
C GLU A 161 7.26 -28.71 16.07
N LEU A 162 6.89 -27.46 16.37
CA LEU A 162 7.81 -26.46 16.93
C LEU A 162 8.40 -26.92 18.26
N ASP A 163 7.56 -27.38 19.19
CA ASP A 163 8.00 -27.84 20.51
C ASP A 163 8.87 -29.10 20.40
N ASN A 164 8.48 -30.05 19.53
CA ASN A 164 9.24 -31.27 19.27
C ASN A 164 10.61 -30.96 18.65
N ALA A 165 10.66 -30.03 17.68
CA ALA A 165 11.89 -29.67 17.00
C ALA A 165 12.88 -28.96 17.93
N ILE A 166 12.39 -28.11 18.85
CA ILE A 166 13.23 -27.49 19.87
C ILE A 166 13.68 -28.53 20.91
N GLY A 167 12.77 -29.40 21.37
CA GLY A 167 13.12 -30.49 22.30
C GLY A 167 14.19 -31.43 21.74
N ARG A 168 14.10 -31.80 20.46
CA ARG A 168 15.15 -32.58 19.78
C ARG A 168 16.48 -31.83 19.68
N ALA A 169 16.46 -30.52 19.42
CA ALA A 169 17.68 -29.71 19.41
C ALA A 169 18.37 -29.72 20.79
N THR A 170 17.58 -29.63 21.87
CA THR A 170 18.04 -29.76 23.25
C THR A 170 18.62 -31.15 23.54
N GLU A 171 17.94 -32.23 23.13
CA GLU A 171 18.44 -33.61 23.27
C GLU A 171 19.77 -33.83 22.54
N MET A 172 19.97 -33.16 21.39
CA MET A 172 21.21 -33.24 20.61
C MET A 172 22.32 -32.31 21.14
N GLY A 173 22.01 -31.38 22.05
CA GLY A 173 22.94 -30.33 22.50
C GLY A 173 23.43 -29.43 21.36
N ARG A 174 22.61 -29.24 20.32
CA ARG A 174 22.93 -28.48 19.10
C ARG A 174 22.01 -27.26 19.00
N PRO A 175 22.47 -26.11 18.49
CA PRO A 175 21.70 -24.87 18.51
C PRO A 175 20.46 -24.93 17.61
N VAL A 176 19.51 -24.05 17.92
CA VAL A 176 18.37 -23.69 17.08
C VAL A 176 18.73 -22.45 16.28
N MET A 177 18.40 -22.40 14.99
CA MET A 177 18.59 -21.21 14.16
C MET A 177 17.24 -20.68 13.68
N PHE A 178 17.04 -19.37 13.78
CA PHE A 178 15.86 -18.68 13.23
C PHE A 178 16.32 -17.68 12.19
N VAL A 179 15.76 -17.73 10.98
CA VAL A 179 16.13 -16.84 9.88
C VAL A 179 14.86 -16.08 9.44
N PRO A 180 14.82 -14.73 9.51
CA PRO A 180 13.60 -13.95 9.27
C PRO A 180 13.37 -13.51 7.80
N GLY A 181 14.21 -13.96 6.86
CA GLY A 181 14.13 -13.58 5.44
C GLY A 181 14.61 -12.15 5.16
N TRP A 182 14.30 -11.66 3.94
CA TRP A 182 14.75 -10.39 3.34
C TRP A 182 13.89 -9.17 3.60
N GLY A 183 12.76 -9.36 4.27
CA GLY A 183 11.80 -8.27 4.44
C GLY A 183 12.34 -7.18 5.38
N THR A 184 11.82 -5.98 5.21
CA THR A 184 12.07 -4.84 6.10
C THR A 184 10.86 -4.63 7.04
N LEU A 185 10.94 -3.67 7.96
CA LEU A 185 9.86 -3.39 8.92
C LEU A 185 8.55 -2.90 8.28
N GLY A 186 8.59 -2.48 7.01
CA GLY A 186 7.40 -2.13 6.23
C GLY A 186 6.60 -3.34 5.74
N ASP A 187 7.21 -4.53 5.73
CA ASP A 187 6.60 -5.73 5.20
C ASP A 187 5.85 -6.49 6.31
N VAL A 188 4.57 -6.80 6.04
CA VAL A 188 3.73 -7.55 6.98
C VAL A 188 4.34 -8.92 7.30
N CYS A 189 4.99 -9.53 6.31
CA CYS A 189 5.72 -10.79 6.41
C CYS A 189 6.84 -10.76 7.47
N THR A 190 7.62 -9.67 7.53
CA THR A 190 8.68 -9.47 8.54
C THR A 190 8.12 -9.34 9.94
N ILE A 191 7.04 -8.57 10.09
CA ILE A 191 6.39 -8.39 11.38
C ILE A 191 5.85 -9.73 11.90
N ALA A 192 5.20 -10.52 11.04
CA ALA A 192 4.74 -11.86 11.38
C ALA A 192 5.91 -12.78 11.79
N SER A 193 7.03 -12.74 11.04
CA SER A 193 8.24 -13.48 11.38
C SER A 193 8.77 -13.14 12.78
N LEU A 194 8.87 -11.85 13.13
CA LEU A 194 9.33 -11.41 14.45
C LEU A 194 8.38 -11.84 15.58
N MET A 195 7.07 -11.91 15.33
CA MET A 195 6.13 -12.43 16.31
C MET A 195 6.32 -13.94 16.56
N ILE A 196 6.68 -14.71 15.54
CA ILE A 196 7.04 -16.12 15.69
C ILE A 196 8.39 -16.25 16.40
N LEU A 197 9.37 -15.39 16.07
CA LEU A 197 10.66 -15.33 16.75
C LEU A 197 10.50 -15.15 18.26
N ALA A 198 9.57 -14.29 18.70
CA ALA A 198 9.28 -14.12 20.13
C ALA A 198 8.86 -15.44 20.80
N GLN A 199 8.04 -16.25 20.13
CA GLN A 199 7.58 -17.55 20.66
C GLN A 199 8.69 -18.59 20.64
N VAL A 200 9.48 -18.65 19.55
CA VAL A 200 10.67 -19.51 19.46
C VAL A 200 11.67 -19.14 20.55
N ALA A 201 11.92 -17.85 20.79
CA ALA A 201 12.82 -17.36 21.82
C ALA A 201 12.38 -17.75 23.25
N LYS A 202 11.07 -17.66 23.53
CA LYS A 202 10.52 -18.16 24.81
C LYS A 202 10.81 -19.64 24.99
N LYS A 203 10.58 -20.44 23.95
CA LYS A 203 10.83 -21.88 23.98
C LYS A 203 12.30 -22.22 24.09
N THR A 204 13.18 -21.55 23.35
CA THR A 204 14.63 -21.80 23.47
C THR A 204 15.15 -21.40 24.85
N ALA A 205 14.61 -20.34 25.46
CA ALA A 205 14.91 -19.99 26.85
C ALA A 205 14.40 -21.06 27.84
N GLU A 206 13.16 -21.51 27.69
CA GLU A 206 12.55 -22.57 28.53
C GLU A 206 13.41 -23.84 28.53
N TYR A 207 13.88 -24.27 27.36
CA TYR A 207 14.71 -25.47 27.18
C TYR A 207 16.22 -25.24 27.34
N ASP A 208 16.65 -24.02 27.68
CA ASP A 208 18.07 -23.63 27.83
C ASP A 208 18.96 -23.98 26.63
N ILE A 209 18.47 -23.72 25.42
CA ILE A 209 19.18 -23.99 24.18
C ILE A 209 19.54 -22.68 23.46
N ARG A 210 20.75 -22.65 22.88
CA ARG A 210 21.25 -21.48 22.15
C ARG A 210 20.43 -21.22 20.89
N LEU A 211 19.95 -19.99 20.74
CA LEU A 211 19.22 -19.49 19.58
C LEU A 211 20.14 -18.59 18.74
N ILE A 212 20.45 -19.01 17.51
CA ILE A 212 21.23 -18.24 16.53
C ILE A 212 20.26 -17.55 15.58
N ASN A 213 20.40 -16.24 15.39
CA ASN A 213 19.47 -15.46 14.59
C ASN A 213 20.20 -14.47 13.66
N PRO A 214 20.62 -14.94 12.46
CA PRO A 214 21.29 -14.08 11.48
C PRO A 214 20.29 -13.16 10.76
N HIS A 215 20.67 -11.90 10.53
CA HIS A 215 19.86 -10.87 9.89
C HIS A 215 20.56 -10.25 8.66
N CYS A 216 19.76 -9.81 7.69
CA CYS A 216 20.21 -9.06 6.51
C CYS A 216 19.82 -7.57 6.53
N ASP A 217 18.90 -7.15 7.39
CA ASP A 217 18.41 -5.76 7.49
C ASP A 217 18.82 -5.13 8.84
N TYR A 218 19.37 -3.90 8.77
CA TYR A 218 19.91 -3.18 9.92
C TYR A 218 18.85 -2.50 10.79
N MET A 219 17.61 -2.35 10.29
CA MET A 219 16.46 -1.84 11.04
C MET A 219 15.74 -2.97 11.77
N VAL A 220 15.67 -4.16 11.16
CA VAL A 220 15.07 -5.35 11.77
C VAL A 220 15.92 -5.90 12.92
N LEU A 221 17.25 -5.87 12.77
CA LEU A 221 18.17 -6.46 13.75
C LEU A 221 18.00 -5.94 15.19
N PRO A 222 18.01 -4.62 15.48
CA PRO A 222 17.83 -4.12 16.84
C PRO A 222 16.48 -4.50 17.44
N LEU A 223 15.42 -4.54 16.62
CA LEU A 223 14.10 -4.96 17.07
C LEU A 223 14.09 -6.46 17.43
N ALA A 224 14.74 -7.30 16.63
CA ALA A 224 14.89 -8.72 16.94
C ALA A 224 15.68 -8.95 18.24
N GLN A 225 16.77 -8.18 18.47
CA GLN A 225 17.53 -8.24 19.73
C GLN A 225 16.65 -7.92 20.94
N GLU A 226 15.84 -6.85 20.85
CA GLU A 226 14.92 -6.46 21.92
C GLU A 226 13.83 -7.51 22.17
N ILE A 227 13.24 -8.07 21.10
CA ILE A 227 12.22 -9.11 21.19
C ILE A 227 12.76 -10.36 21.87
N VAL A 228 13.96 -10.82 21.49
CA VAL A 228 14.57 -12.01 22.08
C VAL A 228 14.97 -11.74 23.54
N SER A 229 15.55 -10.56 23.84
CA SER A 229 15.91 -10.17 25.21
C SER A 229 14.69 -10.13 26.13
N THR A 230 13.59 -9.52 25.66
CA THR A 230 12.31 -9.47 26.37
C THR A 230 11.75 -10.88 26.57
N SER A 231 11.76 -11.71 25.53
CA SER A 231 11.26 -13.09 25.57
C SER A 231 12.02 -13.95 26.59
N TYR A 232 13.35 -13.82 26.66
CA TYR A 232 14.19 -14.51 27.64
C TYR A 232 13.93 -14.00 29.06
N SER A 233 13.74 -12.68 29.22
CA SER A 233 13.39 -12.07 30.50
C SER A 233 12.03 -12.52 31.03
N GLU A 234 11.02 -12.65 30.14
CA GLU A 234 9.69 -13.17 30.49
C GLU A 234 9.74 -14.62 30.97
N MET A 235 10.66 -15.43 30.44
CA MET A 235 10.89 -16.81 30.89
C MET A 235 11.81 -16.90 32.13
N GLY A 236 12.20 -15.76 32.71
CA GLY A 236 13.04 -15.71 33.91
C GLY A 236 14.49 -16.10 33.67
N ARG A 237 14.98 -16.07 32.42
CA ARG A 237 16.36 -16.42 32.03
C ARG A 237 17.07 -15.31 31.26
N PRO A 238 17.15 -14.07 31.81
CA PRO A 238 17.87 -12.99 31.15
C PRO A 238 19.39 -13.25 31.04
N ASP A 239 19.93 -14.15 31.86
CA ASP A 239 21.34 -14.57 31.87
C ASP A 239 21.71 -15.49 30.69
N SER A 240 20.76 -16.28 30.18
CA SER A 240 20.94 -17.11 28.98
C SER A 240 20.89 -16.29 27.68
N PHE A 241 20.49 -15.01 27.73
CA PHE A 241 20.45 -14.15 26.54
C PHE A 241 21.85 -13.71 26.13
N ASN A 242 22.19 -13.94 24.85
CA ASN A 242 23.45 -13.49 24.26
C ASN A 242 23.19 -12.65 23.01
N GLN A 243 23.46 -11.34 23.10
CA GLN A 243 23.29 -10.42 21.98
C GLN A 243 24.15 -10.78 20.77
N ASN A 244 25.31 -11.43 20.97
CA ASN A 244 26.20 -11.83 19.87
C ASN A 244 25.63 -12.97 19.02
N ASP A 245 24.59 -13.67 19.48
CA ASP A 245 23.90 -14.71 18.70
C ASP A 245 22.84 -14.12 17.75
N ILE A 246 22.56 -12.82 17.86
CA ILE A 246 21.60 -12.09 17.03
C ILE A 246 22.37 -10.98 16.31
N PHE A 247 22.77 -11.24 15.07
CA PHE A 247 23.77 -10.43 14.39
C PHE A 247 23.48 -10.20 12.91
N PHE A 248 24.08 -9.13 12.37
CA PHE A 248 24.04 -8.81 10.95
C PHE A 248 25.06 -9.65 10.18
N VAL A 249 24.66 -10.19 9.04
CA VAL A 249 25.54 -10.94 8.13
C VAL A 249 25.90 -10.09 6.90
N SER A 250 24.91 -9.74 6.09
CA SER A 250 25.08 -8.92 4.88
C SER A 250 23.71 -8.45 4.38
N TYR A 251 23.69 -7.29 3.72
CA TYR A 251 22.51 -6.77 3.00
C TYR A 251 22.47 -7.27 1.54
N ASP A 252 23.45 -8.05 1.10
CA ASP A 252 23.49 -8.61 -0.25
C ASP A 252 22.99 -10.06 -0.27
N GLN A 253 22.16 -10.39 -1.27
CA GLN A 253 21.41 -11.64 -1.37
C GLN A 253 22.24 -12.92 -1.14
N PHE A 254 23.19 -13.16 -2.03
CA PHE A 254 24.01 -14.38 -1.99
C PHE A 254 25.06 -14.37 -0.88
N PRO A 255 25.71 -13.23 -0.52
CA PRO A 255 26.55 -13.16 0.67
C PRO A 255 25.84 -13.53 1.96
N PHE A 256 24.60 -13.07 2.17
CA PHE A 256 23.78 -13.47 3.32
C PHE A 256 23.50 -14.98 3.29
N CYS A 257 23.05 -15.51 2.15
CA CYS A 257 22.81 -16.96 1.99
C CYS A 257 24.07 -17.79 2.30
N ALA A 258 25.23 -17.41 1.75
CA ALA A 258 26.50 -18.08 1.99
C ALA A 258 26.91 -18.02 3.47
N GLY A 259 26.67 -16.88 4.14
CA GLY A 259 26.91 -16.72 5.57
C GLY A 259 26.03 -17.65 6.42
N VAL A 260 24.73 -17.68 6.15
CA VAL A 260 23.76 -18.56 6.85
C VAL A 260 24.08 -20.04 6.61
N ASN A 261 24.42 -20.43 5.38
CA ASN A 261 24.85 -21.79 5.05
C ASN A 261 26.14 -22.16 5.80
N GLY A 262 27.12 -21.26 5.83
CA GLY A 262 28.36 -21.44 6.57
C GLY A 262 28.13 -21.58 8.08
N ILE A 263 27.16 -20.86 8.66
CA ILE A 263 26.76 -21.02 10.07
C ILE A 263 26.11 -22.39 10.28
N THR A 264 25.15 -22.75 9.43
CA THR A 264 24.41 -24.03 9.48
C THR A 264 25.36 -25.23 9.58
N VAL A 265 26.39 -25.26 8.73
CA VAL A 265 27.39 -26.33 8.69
C VAL A 265 28.35 -26.28 9.88
N ARG A 266 28.90 -25.10 10.22
CA ARG A 266 29.92 -24.96 11.28
C ARG A 266 29.37 -25.24 12.67
N GLU A 267 28.21 -24.69 12.97
CA GLU A 267 27.55 -24.84 14.27
C GLU A 267 26.80 -26.17 14.38
N ARG A 268 26.68 -26.91 13.26
CA ARG A 268 25.84 -28.11 13.15
C ARG A 268 24.47 -27.79 13.74
N VAL A 269 23.72 -26.90 13.12
CA VAL A 269 22.40 -26.52 13.64
C VAL A 269 21.47 -27.73 13.65
N ALA A 270 20.68 -27.96 14.70
CA ALA A 270 19.77 -29.10 14.79
C ALA A 270 18.37 -28.79 14.26
N THR A 271 17.91 -27.55 14.43
CA THR A 271 16.58 -27.11 14.00
C THR A 271 16.69 -25.72 13.39
N ILE A 272 16.10 -25.53 12.20
CA ILE A 272 16.09 -24.26 11.48
C ILE A 272 14.66 -23.81 11.22
N PHE A 273 14.35 -22.59 11.63
CA PHE A 273 13.12 -21.90 11.29
C PHE A 273 13.39 -20.88 10.18
N TYR A 274 12.82 -21.09 8.99
CA TYR A 274 12.89 -20.14 7.87
C TYR A 274 11.56 -19.39 7.77
N MET A 275 11.46 -18.21 8.36
CA MET A 275 10.19 -17.49 8.51
C MET A 275 10.28 -16.15 7.77
N GLY A 276 9.72 -16.05 6.57
CA GLY A 276 9.72 -14.80 5.81
C GLY A 276 9.88 -14.96 4.30
N PHE A 277 10.55 -14.01 3.67
CA PHE A 277 10.77 -13.96 2.23
C PHE A 277 12.22 -14.29 1.86
N PHE A 278 12.48 -15.25 0.97
CA PHE A 278 13.81 -15.85 0.73
C PHE A 278 14.24 -15.99 -0.74
N ASN A 279 13.69 -15.15 -1.63
CA ASN A 279 13.94 -15.11 -3.08
C ASN A 279 14.30 -16.48 -3.70
N ALA A 280 15.44 -16.57 -4.38
CA ALA A 280 15.93 -17.78 -5.03
C ALA A 280 16.82 -18.64 -4.10
N GLU A 281 17.36 -18.05 -3.04
CA GLU A 281 18.21 -18.69 -2.05
C GLU A 281 17.45 -19.61 -1.10
N ALA A 282 16.11 -19.54 -1.06
CA ALA A 282 15.26 -20.46 -0.31
C ALA A 282 15.70 -21.92 -0.49
N LEU A 283 15.95 -22.34 -1.75
CA LEU A 283 16.40 -23.69 -2.06
C LEU A 283 17.83 -23.96 -1.58
N LEU A 284 18.74 -22.99 -1.72
CA LEU A 284 20.14 -23.12 -1.30
C LEU A 284 20.29 -23.22 0.22
N LEU A 285 19.48 -22.46 0.95
CA LEU A 285 19.42 -22.47 2.40
C LEU A 285 18.92 -23.83 2.89
N THR A 286 17.79 -24.27 2.34
CA THR A 286 17.10 -25.47 2.82
C THR A 286 17.78 -26.77 2.43
N GLU A 287 18.42 -26.83 1.27
CA GLU A 287 19.26 -27.97 0.90
C GLU A 287 20.48 -28.10 1.85
N THR A 288 21.05 -26.98 2.29
CA THR A 288 22.15 -27.01 3.28
C THR A 288 21.66 -27.50 4.65
N GLY A 289 20.46 -27.08 5.08
CA GLY A 289 19.83 -27.59 6.29
C GLY A 289 19.60 -29.10 6.22
N ASN A 290 19.09 -29.59 5.09
CA ASN A 290 18.86 -31.01 4.84
C ASN A 290 20.17 -31.82 4.89
N GLN A 291 21.24 -31.32 4.26
CA GLN A 291 22.55 -31.96 4.28
C GLN A 291 23.18 -32.05 5.68
N THR A 292 22.86 -31.11 6.57
CA THR A 292 23.33 -31.16 7.98
C THR A 292 22.40 -31.97 8.90
N GLY A 293 21.32 -32.53 8.35
CA GLY A 293 20.30 -33.30 9.06
C GLY A 293 19.49 -32.46 10.04
N ALA A 294 19.38 -31.15 9.79
CA ALA A 294 18.58 -30.26 10.62
C ALA A 294 17.09 -30.45 10.31
N ILE A 295 16.24 -30.37 11.33
CA ILE A 295 14.79 -30.26 11.14
C ILE A 295 14.48 -28.86 10.63
N GLN A 296 13.69 -28.74 9.59
CA GLN A 296 13.40 -27.47 8.94
C GLN A 296 11.91 -27.17 8.95
N ILE A 297 11.56 -26.03 9.55
CA ILE A 297 10.20 -25.50 9.56
C ILE A 297 10.22 -24.16 8.86
N ALA A 298 9.58 -24.09 7.70
CA ALA A 298 9.56 -22.90 6.87
C ALA A 298 8.17 -22.25 6.85
N ALA A 299 8.13 -20.95 6.61
CA ALA A 299 6.90 -20.20 6.38
C ALA A 299 7.15 -19.05 5.42
N THR A 300 6.26 -18.91 4.44
CA THR A 300 6.30 -17.77 3.51
C THR A 300 4.92 -17.52 2.91
N ASP A 301 4.65 -16.27 2.56
CA ASP A 301 3.48 -15.85 1.79
C ASP A 301 3.78 -15.68 0.30
N ALA A 302 5.03 -15.85 -0.12
CA ALA A 302 5.44 -15.78 -1.51
C ALA A 302 5.11 -17.07 -2.28
N VAL A 303 4.14 -16.98 -3.19
CA VAL A 303 3.70 -18.08 -4.07
C VAL A 303 4.86 -18.70 -4.87
N THR A 304 5.86 -17.90 -5.24
CA THR A 304 7.03 -18.37 -6.00
C THR A 304 8.04 -19.17 -5.18
N GLN A 305 8.01 -19.07 -3.85
CA GLN A 305 8.98 -19.72 -2.93
C GLN A 305 8.41 -20.97 -2.26
N ILE A 306 7.08 -21.02 -2.09
CA ILE A 306 6.37 -22.14 -1.47
C ILE A 306 6.81 -23.50 -2.05
N PRO A 307 6.96 -23.70 -3.38
CA PRO A 307 7.40 -24.98 -3.93
C PRO A 307 8.78 -25.42 -3.43
N PHE A 308 9.71 -24.48 -3.22
CA PHE A 308 11.04 -24.82 -2.70
C PHE A 308 10.92 -25.38 -1.29
N PHE A 309 10.27 -24.65 -0.38
CA PHE A 309 10.09 -25.07 1.00
C PHE A 309 9.32 -26.39 1.15
N ILE A 310 8.25 -26.60 0.38
CA ILE A 310 7.49 -27.86 0.40
C ILE A 310 8.39 -29.04 0.04
N THR A 311 9.34 -28.86 -0.89
CA THR A 311 10.20 -29.96 -1.36
C THR A 311 11.41 -30.23 -0.49
N THR A 312 11.88 -29.25 0.29
CA THR A 312 13.16 -29.36 1.02
C THR A 312 13.05 -29.20 2.53
N CYS A 313 11.89 -28.81 3.07
CA CYS A 313 11.65 -28.71 4.51
C CYS A 313 10.70 -29.78 5.02
N ASP A 314 10.81 -30.13 6.30
CA ASP A 314 9.92 -31.09 6.96
C ASP A 314 8.49 -30.54 7.06
N TYR A 315 8.37 -29.24 7.36
CA TYR A 315 7.09 -28.55 7.45
C TYR A 315 7.14 -27.18 6.79
N THR A 316 6.08 -26.84 6.06
CA THR A 316 5.93 -25.54 5.40
C THR A 316 4.57 -24.94 5.74
N LEU A 317 4.57 -23.74 6.33
CA LEU A 317 3.38 -22.89 6.48
C LEU A 317 3.19 -22.07 5.20
N ILE A 318 1.98 -22.11 4.67
CA ILE A 318 1.66 -21.52 3.36
C ILE A 318 0.76 -20.30 3.53
N GLY A 319 1.19 -19.14 3.05
CA GLY A 319 0.32 -17.96 2.92
C GLY A 319 -0.30 -17.54 4.25
N GLU A 320 -1.62 -17.68 4.37
CA GLU A 320 -2.37 -17.30 5.58
C GLU A 320 -1.92 -18.05 6.84
N GLU A 321 -1.41 -19.28 6.71
CA GLU A 321 -0.96 -20.07 7.87
C GLU A 321 0.22 -19.38 8.57
N PHE A 322 1.06 -18.68 7.80
CA PHE A 322 2.17 -17.90 8.32
C PHE A 322 1.68 -16.71 9.16
N TYR A 323 0.64 -16.01 8.71
CA TYR A 323 0.03 -14.90 9.43
C TYR A 323 -0.78 -15.36 10.65
N ALA A 324 -1.39 -16.54 10.58
CA ALA A 324 -2.10 -17.16 11.68
C ALA A 324 -1.18 -17.71 12.79
N ALA A 325 0.11 -17.93 12.48
CA ALA A 325 1.03 -18.61 13.39
C ALA A 325 1.20 -17.90 14.74
N SER A 326 1.27 -16.57 14.74
CA SER A 326 1.41 -15.80 15.98
C SER A 326 0.17 -15.90 16.87
N ALA A 327 -1.04 -15.88 16.28
CA ALA A 327 -2.30 -16.09 16.98
C ALA A 327 -2.39 -17.51 17.56
N TYR A 328 -1.93 -18.51 16.78
CA TYR A 328 -1.92 -19.91 17.18
C TYR A 328 -0.98 -20.19 18.36
N LEU A 329 0.26 -19.67 18.29
CA LEU A 329 1.29 -19.89 19.31
C LEU A 329 1.02 -19.09 20.60
N SER A 330 0.65 -17.81 20.48
CA SER A 330 0.42 -16.96 21.67
C SER A 330 -0.91 -17.23 22.37
N ARG A 331 -1.88 -17.82 21.66
CA ARG A 331 -3.28 -17.96 22.09
C ARG A 331 -3.91 -16.66 22.62
N ASN A 332 -3.42 -15.51 22.16
CA ASN A 332 -3.95 -14.22 22.56
C ASN A 332 -5.34 -14.01 21.95
N HIS A 333 -6.36 -13.76 22.79
CA HIS A 333 -7.75 -13.56 22.37
C HIS A 333 -7.91 -12.48 21.29
N ASP A 334 -7.11 -11.41 21.31
CA ASP A 334 -7.20 -10.34 20.33
C ASP A 334 -6.71 -10.81 18.95
N MET A 335 -5.58 -11.53 18.89
CA MET A 335 -5.07 -12.09 17.62
C MET A 335 -5.97 -13.20 17.08
N VAL A 336 -6.47 -14.08 17.96
CA VAL A 336 -7.41 -15.15 17.59
C VAL A 336 -8.73 -14.57 17.06
N SER A 337 -9.17 -13.43 17.60
CA SER A 337 -10.38 -12.76 17.11
C SER A 337 -10.24 -12.24 15.69
N MET A 338 -9.08 -11.66 15.36
CA MET A 338 -8.80 -11.18 14.00
C MET A 338 -8.76 -12.35 13.01
N LEU A 339 -8.07 -13.44 13.37
CA LEU A 339 -8.03 -14.67 12.57
C LEU A 339 -9.45 -15.19 12.30
N LYS A 340 -10.31 -15.26 13.33
CA LYS A 340 -11.69 -15.73 13.16
C LYS A 340 -12.56 -14.80 12.31
N ALA A 341 -12.39 -13.49 12.45
CA ALA A 341 -13.12 -12.54 11.63
C ALA A 341 -12.77 -12.70 10.15
N GLN A 342 -11.49 -12.93 9.85
CA GLN A 342 -11.02 -13.23 8.49
C GLN A 342 -11.59 -14.55 7.97
N ASP A 343 -11.50 -15.64 8.72
CA ASP A 343 -12.09 -16.95 8.35
C ASP A 343 -13.58 -16.81 7.99
N TYR A 344 -14.35 -16.06 8.80
CA TYR A 344 -15.77 -15.84 8.54
C TYR A 344 -16.01 -14.99 7.29
N PHE A 345 -15.20 -13.96 7.08
CA PHE A 345 -15.34 -13.08 5.92
C PHE A 345 -15.04 -13.85 4.62
N GLU A 346 -14.00 -14.68 4.61
CA GLU A 346 -13.69 -15.57 3.48
C GLU A 346 -14.82 -16.56 3.19
N LEU A 347 -15.47 -17.10 4.22
CA LEU A 347 -16.66 -17.94 4.03
C LEU A 347 -17.79 -17.19 3.30
N PHE A 348 -18.02 -15.91 3.63
CA PHE A 348 -19.01 -15.08 2.91
C PHE A 348 -18.58 -14.81 1.46
N ILE A 349 -17.28 -14.60 1.21
CA ILE A 349 -16.75 -14.45 -0.16
C ILE A 349 -16.99 -15.74 -0.95
N ILE A 350 -16.63 -16.90 -0.40
CA ILE A 350 -16.84 -18.20 -1.05
C ILE A 350 -18.33 -18.42 -1.36
N LEU A 351 -19.21 -18.12 -0.40
CA LEU A 351 -20.66 -18.21 -0.63
C LEU A 351 -21.11 -17.25 -1.74
N GLY A 352 -20.59 -16.02 -1.76
CA GLY A 352 -20.85 -15.04 -2.80
C GLY A 352 -20.40 -15.52 -4.19
N ILE A 353 -19.23 -16.15 -4.28
CA ILE A 353 -18.70 -16.74 -5.52
C ILE A 353 -19.61 -17.88 -6.00
N VAL A 354 -20.01 -18.79 -5.09
CA VAL A 354 -20.90 -19.92 -5.44
C VAL A 354 -22.26 -19.41 -5.93
N VAL A 355 -22.88 -18.47 -5.22
CA VAL A 355 -24.16 -17.87 -5.60
C VAL A 355 -24.02 -17.13 -6.93
N GLY A 356 -22.97 -16.32 -7.09
CA GLY A 356 -22.70 -15.60 -8.33
C GLY A 356 -22.51 -16.53 -9.54
N THR A 357 -21.81 -17.65 -9.34
CA THR A 357 -21.60 -18.67 -10.37
C THR A 357 -22.93 -19.33 -10.78
N LEU A 358 -23.79 -19.67 -9.82
CA LEU A 358 -25.11 -20.26 -10.09
C LEU A 358 -26.04 -19.28 -10.81
N LEU A 359 -26.10 -18.02 -10.37
CA LEU A 359 -26.92 -16.98 -11.01
C LEU A 359 -26.44 -16.69 -12.44
N SER A 360 -25.13 -16.63 -12.65
CA SER A 360 -24.52 -16.47 -13.98
C SER A 360 -24.87 -17.62 -14.91
N THR A 361 -24.85 -18.86 -14.40
CA THR A 361 -25.26 -20.06 -15.16
C THR A 361 -26.73 -19.99 -15.60
N LEU A 362 -27.59 -19.36 -14.80
CA LEU A 362 -29.00 -19.10 -15.12
C LEU A 362 -29.23 -17.83 -15.96
N SER A 363 -28.16 -17.21 -16.48
CA SER A 363 -28.19 -15.94 -17.24
C SER A 363 -28.75 -14.75 -16.45
N ILE A 364 -28.68 -14.78 -15.12
CA ILE A 364 -29.05 -13.67 -14.24
C ILE A 364 -27.78 -12.88 -13.91
N SER A 365 -27.49 -11.83 -14.69
CA SER A 365 -26.24 -11.06 -14.56
C SER A 365 -26.28 -9.95 -13.51
N GLY A 366 -27.44 -9.68 -12.90
CA GLY A 366 -27.62 -8.57 -11.96
C GLY A 366 -26.65 -8.59 -10.77
N PHE A 367 -26.28 -9.78 -10.28
CA PHE A 367 -25.31 -9.92 -9.19
C PHE A 367 -23.88 -9.52 -9.59
N ILE A 368 -23.46 -9.88 -10.82
CA ILE A 368 -22.13 -9.55 -11.34
C ILE A 368 -22.01 -8.05 -11.58
N HIS A 369 -23.06 -7.42 -12.10
CA HIS A 369 -23.08 -5.97 -12.35
C HIS A 369 -23.04 -5.11 -11.08
N MET A 370 -23.26 -5.69 -9.90
CA MET A 370 -23.07 -4.97 -8.62
C MET A 370 -21.60 -4.85 -8.22
N PHE A 371 -20.72 -5.71 -8.74
CA PHE A 371 -19.29 -5.57 -8.50
C PHE A 371 -18.74 -4.41 -9.32
N PRO A 372 -17.82 -3.62 -8.75
CA PRO A 372 -17.13 -2.60 -9.51
C PRO A 372 -16.40 -3.30 -10.67
N LEU A 373 -16.81 -2.97 -11.91
CA LEU A 373 -16.05 -3.28 -13.11
C LEU A 373 -14.99 -2.18 -13.21
N GLU A 374 -13.75 -2.49 -12.84
CA GLU A 374 -12.59 -1.68 -13.24
C GLU A 374 -12.23 -1.95 -14.71
#